data_AF-A0A975Y215-F1
#
_entry.id   AF-A0A975Y215-F1
#
_cell.length_a   1.000
_cell.length_b   1.000
_cell.length_c   1.000
_cell.angle_alpha   90.00
_cell.angle_beta   90.00
_cell.angle_gamma   90.00
#
_symmetry.space_group_name_H-M   'P 1'
#
loop_
_entity.id
_entity.type
_entity.pdbx_description
1 polymer ?
#
loop_
_entity_poly.entity_id
_entity_poly.type
_entity_poly.pdbx_seq_one_letter_code
_entity_poly.pdbx_strand_id
1 'polypeptide(L)'
;MATKKVKSSSAKPDKAEVKMLRSRLASAESKRDKWKKRAVKAEAVTADLQARLKLAEKRLKKERKATVSAEAASRVEVPPAPIEVASARPGQVASVDAAPGAKGPDGTWTVAELRAEARRRGIPGLSRKSKAELLAALQ
;
A
#
# COMPACT_ATOMS: atom_id res chain seq x y z
N MET A 1 75.62 -26.91 7.60
CA MET A 1 74.53 -25.98 7.96
C MET A 1 73.41 -26.13 6.93
N ALA A 2 72.25 -26.65 7.33
CA ALA A 2 71.12 -26.90 6.42
C ALA A 2 70.04 -25.83 6.63
N THR A 3 69.85 -24.96 5.63
CA THR A 3 68.81 -23.92 5.66
C THR A 3 67.46 -24.53 5.29
N LYS A 4 66.56 -24.70 6.28
CA LYS A 4 65.16 -25.09 6.06
C LYS A 4 64.43 -24.02 5.25
N LYS A 5 63.99 -24.39 4.05
CA LYS A 5 63.17 -23.55 3.16
C LYS A 5 61.74 -23.49 3.71
N VAL A 6 61.34 -22.33 4.24
CA VAL A 6 59.97 -22.09 4.74
C VAL A 6 59.02 -22.00 3.54
N LYS A 7 58.17 -23.01 3.36
CA LYS A 7 57.11 -23.03 2.34
C LYS A 7 56.00 -22.09 2.80
N SER A 8 55.84 -20.94 2.15
CA SER A 8 54.79 -19.96 2.41
C SER A 8 53.40 -20.59 2.26
N SER A 9 52.54 -20.40 3.27
CA SER A 9 51.23 -21.04 3.43
C SER A 9 50.07 -20.18 2.87
N SER A 10 50.34 -19.15 2.07
CA SER A 10 49.36 -18.14 1.66
C SER A 10 48.36 -18.58 0.57
N ALA A 11 48.52 -19.74 -0.07
CA ALA A 11 47.65 -20.17 -1.19
C ALA A 11 46.27 -20.73 -0.78
N LYS A 12 46.04 -20.97 0.51
CA LYS A 12 44.76 -21.51 1.05
C LYS A 12 43.67 -20.44 1.27
N PRO A 13 43.94 -19.26 1.85
CA PRO A 13 42.91 -18.23 2.06
C PRO A 13 42.28 -17.76 0.74
N ASP A 14 43.07 -17.57 -0.31
CA ASP A 14 42.57 -17.06 -1.60
C ASP A 14 41.53 -17.99 -2.24
N LYS A 15 41.70 -19.31 -2.12
CA LYS A 15 40.73 -20.28 -2.66
C LYS A 15 39.41 -20.25 -1.90
N ALA A 16 39.47 -20.07 -0.58
CA ALA A 16 38.27 -19.94 0.25
C ALA A 16 37.54 -18.63 -0.04
N GLU A 17 38.28 -17.54 -0.23
CA GLU A 17 37.74 -16.24 -0.59
C GLU A 17 37.09 -16.26 -1.98
N VAL A 18 37.74 -16.84 -2.99
CA VAL A 18 37.16 -17.01 -4.34
C VAL A 18 35.88 -17.84 -4.28
N LYS A 19 35.82 -18.88 -3.45
CA LYS A 19 34.58 -19.69 -3.26
C LYS A 19 33.46 -18.85 -2.63
N MET A 20 33.77 -18.04 -1.62
CA MET A 20 32.81 -17.12 -0.99
C MET A 20 32.32 -16.05 -1.95
N LEU A 21 33.21 -15.45 -2.74
CA LEU A 21 32.84 -14.44 -3.73
C LEU A 21 31.92 -15.03 -4.80
N ARG A 22 32.21 -16.25 -5.29
CA ARG A 22 31.34 -16.95 -6.23
C ARG A 22 29.95 -17.26 -5.66
N SER A 23 29.85 -17.70 -4.41
CA SER A 23 28.55 -17.99 -3.79
C SER A 23 27.74 -16.70 -3.54
N ARG A 24 28.40 -15.61 -3.15
CA ARG A 24 27.78 -14.28 -3.02
C ARG A 24 27.30 -13.77 -4.37
N LEU A 25 28.08 -13.92 -5.44
CA LEU A 25 27.71 -13.51 -6.79
C LEU A 25 26.50 -14.31 -7.28
N ALA A 26 26.49 -15.64 -7.15
CA ALA A 26 25.35 -16.48 -7.50
C ALA A 26 24.08 -16.10 -6.70
N SER A 27 24.23 -15.79 -5.41
CA SER A 27 23.12 -15.31 -4.56
C SER A 27 22.60 -13.94 -4.99
N ALA A 28 23.50 -13.02 -5.37
CA ALA A 28 23.17 -11.69 -5.86
C ALA A 28 22.44 -11.76 -7.21
N GLU A 29 22.91 -12.60 -8.13
CA GLU A 29 22.25 -12.84 -9.42
C GLU A 29 20.86 -13.43 -9.24
N SER A 30 20.71 -14.43 -8.37
CA SER A 30 19.41 -15.02 -8.05
C SER A 30 18.43 -13.98 -7.46
N LYS A 31 18.92 -13.09 -6.60
CA LYS A 31 18.12 -11.98 -6.06
C LYS A 31 17.75 -11.00 -7.17
N ARG A 32 18.70 -10.58 -8.01
CA ARG A 32 18.47 -9.69 -9.15
C ARG A 32 17.36 -10.22 -10.04
N ASP A 33 17.41 -11.51 -10.40
CA ASP A 33 16.41 -12.10 -11.29
C ASP A 33 15.02 -12.19 -10.63
N LYS A 34 14.95 -12.44 -9.31
CA LYS A 34 13.71 -12.34 -8.54
C LYS A 34 13.15 -10.91 -8.55
N TRP A 35 13.99 -9.91 -8.33
CA TRP A 35 13.57 -8.51 -8.34
C TRP A 35 13.13 -8.06 -9.73
N LYS A 36 13.81 -8.45 -10.80
CA LYS A 36 13.39 -8.22 -12.19
C LYS A 36 12.01 -8.82 -12.47
N LYS A 37 11.79 -10.08 -12.09
CA LYS A 37 10.47 -10.74 -12.23
C LYS A 37 9.37 -10.01 -11.45
N ARG A 38 9.69 -9.49 -10.25
CA ARG A 38 8.75 -8.69 -9.45
C ARG A 38 8.47 -7.33 -10.09
N ALA A 39 9.49 -6.66 -10.62
CA ALA A 39 9.36 -5.38 -11.30
C ALA A 39 8.42 -5.49 -12.51
N VAL A 40 8.65 -6.48 -13.39
CA VAL A 40 7.77 -6.72 -14.56
C VAL A 40 6.32 -6.95 -14.15
N LYS A 41 6.08 -7.72 -13.07
CA LYS A 41 4.71 -7.93 -12.56
C LYS A 41 4.10 -6.66 -12.00
N ALA A 42 4.88 -5.87 -11.25
CA ALA A 42 4.42 -4.60 -10.70
C ALA A 42 4.08 -3.60 -11.82
N GLU A 43 4.93 -3.50 -12.84
CA GLU A 43 4.69 -2.68 -14.03
C GLU A 43 3.39 -3.07 -14.72
N ALA A 44 3.15 -4.37 -14.97
CA ALA A 44 1.91 -4.85 -15.56
C ALA A 44 0.67 -4.46 -14.75
N VAL A 45 0.72 -4.60 -13.41
CA VAL A 45 -0.38 -4.18 -12.53
C VAL A 45 -0.59 -2.67 -12.59
N THR A 46 0.48 -1.87 -12.57
CA THR A 46 0.36 -0.40 -12.67
C THR A 46 -0.20 0.03 -14.01
N ALA A 47 0.16 -0.63 -15.11
CA ALA A 47 -0.37 -0.34 -16.43
C ALA A 47 -1.88 -0.64 -16.51
N ASP A 48 -2.33 -1.78 -15.97
CA ASP A 48 -3.77 -2.11 -15.88
C ASP A 48 -4.53 -1.09 -15.02
N LEU A 49 -4.00 -0.72 -13.86
CA LEU A 49 -4.61 0.32 -13.01
C LEU A 49 -4.70 1.67 -13.71
N GLN A 50 -3.64 2.09 -14.42
CA GLN A 50 -3.66 3.33 -15.20
C GLN A 50 -4.69 3.28 -16.33
N ALA A 51 -4.86 2.13 -17.01
CA ALA A 51 -5.87 1.97 -18.04
C ALA A 51 -7.30 2.09 -17.46
N ARG A 52 -7.55 1.46 -16.31
CA ARG A 52 -8.84 1.55 -15.60
C ARG A 52 -9.14 2.98 -15.14
N LEU A 53 -8.15 3.70 -14.61
CA LEU A 53 -8.30 5.11 -14.24
C LEU A 53 -8.68 5.96 -15.45
N LYS A 54 -7.97 5.81 -16.58
CA LYS A 54 -8.30 6.53 -17.83
C LYS A 54 -9.71 6.22 -18.32
N LEU A 55 -10.16 4.98 -18.20
CA LEU A 55 -11.52 4.59 -18.59
C LEU A 55 -12.57 5.22 -17.65
N ALA A 56 -12.34 5.17 -16.34
CA ALA A 56 -13.22 5.78 -15.35
C ALA A 56 -13.32 7.30 -15.55
N GLU A 57 -12.19 7.98 -15.78
CA GLU A 57 -12.16 9.41 -16.10
C GLU A 57 -12.96 9.75 -17.36
N LYS A 58 -12.85 8.92 -18.42
CA LYS A 58 -13.64 9.10 -19.64
C LYS A 58 -15.14 8.93 -19.38
N ARG A 59 -15.54 7.93 -18.59
CA ARG A 59 -16.95 7.72 -18.21
C ARG A 59 -17.48 8.90 -17.40
N LEU A 60 -16.73 9.35 -16.41
CA LEU A 60 -17.10 10.49 -15.57
C LEU A 60 -17.20 11.78 -16.40
N LYS A 61 -16.29 12.01 -17.36
CA LYS A 61 -16.40 13.12 -18.31
C LYS A 61 -17.66 13.03 -19.19
N LYS A 62 -17.99 11.83 -19.67
CA LYS A 62 -19.21 11.60 -20.47
C LYS A 62 -20.47 11.85 -19.65
N GLU A 63 -20.51 11.33 -18.42
CA GLU A 63 -21.62 11.55 -17.48
C GLU A 63 -21.77 13.03 -17.13
N ARG A 64 -20.68 13.72 -16.79
CA ARG A 64 -20.70 15.18 -16.57
C ARG A 64 -21.19 15.95 -17.80
N LYS A 65 -20.77 15.55 -19.00
CA LYS A 65 -21.25 16.20 -20.23
C LYS A 65 -22.74 15.91 -20.46
N ALA A 66 -23.21 14.70 -20.16
CA ALA A 66 -24.60 14.33 -20.27
C ALA A 66 -25.47 15.07 -19.25
N THR A 67 -25.03 15.22 -17.99
CA THR A 67 -25.75 15.99 -16.97
C THR A 67 -25.79 17.47 -17.30
N VAL A 68 -24.69 18.07 -17.78
CA VAL A 68 -24.69 19.48 -18.23
C VAL A 68 -25.57 19.67 -19.47
N SER A 69 -25.62 18.69 -20.39
CA SER A 69 -26.52 18.76 -21.56
C SER A 69 -27.99 18.56 -21.19
N ALA A 70 -28.30 17.73 -20.18
CA ALA A 70 -29.65 17.54 -19.66
C ALA A 70 -30.11 18.75 -18.83
N GLU A 71 -29.21 19.35 -18.06
CA GLU A 71 -29.45 20.57 -17.29
C GLU A 71 -29.59 21.80 -18.20
N ALA A 72 -28.83 21.87 -19.30
CA ALA A 72 -29.01 22.89 -20.33
C ALA A 72 -30.34 22.74 -21.11
N ALA A 73 -30.82 21.51 -21.32
CA ALA A 73 -32.14 21.26 -21.90
C ALA A 73 -33.30 21.52 -20.93
N SER A 74 -33.04 21.48 -19.62
CA SER A 74 -33.99 21.80 -18.55
C SER A 74 -34.05 23.29 -18.20
N ARG A 75 -33.21 24.15 -18.81
CA ARG A 75 -33.13 25.59 -18.50
C ARG A 75 -33.91 26.44 -19.49
N VAL A 76 -35.22 26.19 -19.58
CA VAL A 76 -36.21 27.15 -20.10
C VAL A 76 -37.35 27.19 -19.08
N GLU A 77 -37.64 28.39 -18.56
CA GLU A 77 -38.53 28.76 -17.43
C GLU A 77 -37.99 28.34 -16.05
N VAL A 78 -37.59 29.25 -15.15
CA VAL A 78 -38.36 30.32 -14.48
C VAL A 78 -37.42 31.47 -13.98
N PRO A 79 -37.82 32.76 -14.02
CA PRO A 79 -37.04 33.91 -13.50
C PRO A 79 -37.14 34.09 -11.95
N PRO A 80 -36.33 34.98 -11.32
CA PRO A 80 -35.64 34.69 -10.04
C PRO A 80 -36.06 35.53 -8.81
N ALA A 81 -35.78 35.04 -7.59
CA ALA A 81 -35.25 35.74 -6.38
C ALA A 81 -35.39 34.89 -5.08
N PRO A 82 -34.68 35.17 -3.97
CA PRO A 82 -33.31 35.67 -3.79
C PRO A 82 -32.42 34.77 -2.87
N ILE A 83 -31.14 34.72 -3.21
CA ILE A 83 -29.93 34.67 -2.36
C ILE A 83 -30.07 34.40 -0.85
N GLU A 84 -29.49 33.28 -0.38
CA GLU A 84 -28.88 33.17 0.97
C GLU A 84 -27.47 32.55 0.80
N VAL A 85 -26.45 33.33 1.16
CA VAL A 85 -25.04 33.00 1.02
C VAL A 85 -24.52 32.54 2.38
N ALA A 86 -24.09 31.29 2.48
CA ALA A 86 -23.17 30.82 3.51
C ALA A 86 -22.27 29.74 2.87
N SER A 87 -21.29 30.12 2.06
CA SER A 87 -19.90 30.28 2.49
C SER A 87 -19.40 29.21 3.47
N ALA A 88 -18.95 28.06 2.94
CA ALA A 88 -17.76 27.36 3.43
C ALA A 88 -17.37 26.19 2.50
N ARG A 89 -16.20 26.28 1.87
CA ARG A 89 -15.34 25.15 1.51
C ARG A 89 -14.00 25.48 2.18
N PRO A 90 -13.32 24.56 2.89
CA PRO A 90 -12.76 23.39 2.20
C PRO A 90 -12.59 22.09 3.00
N GLY A 91 -12.81 20.98 2.29
CA GLY A 91 -12.06 19.75 2.48
C GLY A 91 -12.47 18.89 3.69
N GLN A 92 -11.89 17.69 3.68
CA GLN A 92 -11.93 16.67 4.73
C GLN A 92 -13.00 15.58 4.55
N VAL A 93 -12.47 14.48 4.01
CA VAL A 93 -12.86 13.07 4.15
C VAL A 93 -14.08 12.82 5.04
N ALA A 94 -15.07 12.13 4.47
CA ALA A 94 -16.08 11.43 5.24
C ALA A 94 -15.40 10.34 6.10
N SER A 95 -14.90 10.75 7.26
CA SER A 95 -14.77 9.89 8.42
C SER A 95 -16.19 9.54 8.83
N VAL A 96 -16.55 8.27 8.67
CA VAL A 96 -17.76 7.72 9.26
C VAL A 96 -17.60 7.78 10.77
N ASP A 97 -18.17 8.82 11.36
CA ASP A 97 -18.48 8.86 12.79
C ASP A 97 -19.59 7.82 13.03
N ALA A 98 -19.17 6.63 13.47
CA ALA A 98 -20.04 5.66 14.10
C ALA A 98 -19.54 5.46 15.53
N ALA A 99 -19.82 6.44 16.38
CA ALA A 99 -20.06 6.17 17.79
C ALA A 99 -21.58 5.97 17.96
N PRO A 100 -21.99 4.78 18.38
CA PRO A 100 -22.60 4.73 19.70
C PRO A 100 -22.09 3.54 20.52
N GLY A 101 -21.72 3.82 21.77
CA GLY A 101 -21.58 2.83 22.83
C GLY A 101 -20.19 2.21 22.94
N ALA A 102 -19.48 2.59 23.99
CA ALA A 102 -18.26 1.94 24.47
C ALA A 102 -18.54 0.48 24.88
N LYS A 103 -18.62 -0.41 23.89
CA LYS A 103 -18.34 -1.82 24.08
C LYS A 103 -16.90 -2.05 23.67
N GLY A 104 -16.18 -2.83 24.48
CA GLY A 104 -14.83 -3.23 24.17
C GLY A 104 -14.74 -3.93 22.81
N PRO A 105 -13.53 -4.24 22.34
CA PRO A 105 -13.34 -4.99 21.12
C PRO A 105 -13.96 -6.38 21.28
N ASP A 106 -15.17 -6.53 20.73
CA ASP A 106 -15.99 -7.72 20.81
C ASP A 106 -15.79 -8.60 19.57
N GLY A 107 -16.20 -9.87 19.63
CA GLY A 107 -16.10 -10.81 18.51
C GLY A 107 -16.83 -10.40 17.23
N THR A 108 -17.71 -9.39 17.31
CA THR A 108 -18.42 -8.79 16.17
C THR A 108 -17.51 -7.91 15.30
N TRP A 109 -16.37 -7.46 15.82
CA TRP A 109 -15.44 -6.61 15.09
C TRP A 109 -14.71 -7.40 14.01
N THR A 110 -14.51 -6.75 12.87
CA THR A 110 -13.70 -7.25 11.77
C THR A 110 -12.21 -7.18 12.14
N VAL A 111 -11.39 -7.99 11.46
CA VAL A 111 -9.92 -7.96 11.65
C VAL A 111 -9.35 -6.57 11.33
N ALA A 112 -9.97 -5.83 10.40
CA ALA A 112 -9.55 -4.48 10.04
C ALA A 112 -9.78 -3.48 11.19
N GLU A 113 -10.94 -3.54 11.84
CA GLU A 113 -11.30 -2.70 12.99
C GLU A 113 -10.40 -3.01 14.19
N LEU A 114 -10.19 -4.30 14.50
CA LEU A 114 -9.28 -4.69 15.58
C LEU A 114 -7.84 -4.21 15.35
N ARG A 115 -7.36 -4.25 14.10
CA ARG A 115 -6.03 -3.71 13.75
C ARG A 115 -5.99 -2.19 13.77
N ALA A 116 -7.10 -1.52 13.49
CA ALA A 116 -7.21 -0.07 13.63
C ALA A 116 -7.14 0.33 15.11
N GLU A 117 -7.87 -0.39 15.96
CA GLU A 117 -7.86 -0.17 17.40
C GLU A 117 -6.51 -0.48 18.04
N ALA A 118 -5.85 -1.57 17.65
CA ALA A 118 -4.47 -1.87 18.05
C ALA A 118 -3.48 -0.73 17.71
N ARG A 119 -3.66 -0.09 16.54
CA ARG A 119 -2.86 1.07 16.15
C ARG A 119 -3.21 2.31 16.97
N ARG A 120 -4.50 2.53 17.28
CA ARG A 120 -4.94 3.62 18.16
C ARG A 120 -4.37 3.49 19.57
N ARG A 121 -4.27 2.27 20.09
CA ARG A 121 -3.62 1.96 21.38
C ARG A 121 -2.10 1.94 21.32
N GLY A 122 -1.51 2.07 20.13
CA GLY A 122 -0.06 2.10 19.95
C GLY A 122 0.64 0.78 20.22
N ILE A 123 -0.04 -0.37 20.10
CA ILE A 123 0.56 -1.69 20.36
C ILE A 123 1.22 -2.22 19.06
N PRO A 124 2.56 -2.19 18.94
CA PRO A 124 3.24 -2.68 17.74
C PRO A 124 3.14 -4.21 17.62
N GLY A 125 3.17 -4.71 16.39
CA GLY A 125 3.23 -6.16 16.12
C GLY A 125 1.88 -6.90 16.07
N LEU A 126 0.77 -6.24 16.39
CA LEU A 126 -0.58 -6.83 16.30
C LEU A 126 -1.10 -6.96 14.86
N SER A 127 -0.53 -6.25 13.87
CA SER A 127 -1.02 -6.24 12.49
C SER A 127 -0.95 -7.60 11.76
N ARG A 128 -0.09 -8.51 12.24
CA ARG A 128 0.09 -9.86 11.66
C ARG A 128 -0.62 -10.95 12.45
N LYS A 129 -1.24 -10.60 13.58
CA LYS A 129 -1.95 -11.55 14.43
C LYS A 129 -3.32 -11.90 13.85
N SER A 130 -3.79 -13.08 14.24
CA SER A 130 -5.12 -13.60 13.93
C SER A 130 -6.22 -12.85 14.68
N LYS A 131 -7.49 -13.03 14.28
CA LYS A 131 -8.63 -12.37 14.91
C LYS A 131 -8.72 -12.66 16.42
N ALA A 132 -8.50 -13.91 16.81
CA ALA A 132 -8.55 -14.34 18.22
C ALA A 132 -7.45 -13.67 19.06
N GLU A 133 -6.21 -13.65 18.54
CA GLU A 133 -5.08 -13.00 19.22
C GLU A 133 -5.24 -11.48 19.30
N LEU A 134 -5.90 -10.87 18.31
CA LEU A 134 -6.23 -9.44 18.32
C LEU A 134 -7.27 -9.12 19.40
N LEU A 135 -8.31 -9.93 19.53
CA LEU A 135 -9.32 -9.75 20.58
C LEU A 135 -8.70 -9.93 21.97
N ALA A 136 -7.90 -10.98 22.18
CA ALA A 136 -7.21 -11.24 23.44
C ALA A 136 -6.25 -10.11 23.87
N ALA A 137 -5.64 -9.41 22.91
CA ALA A 137 -4.72 -8.31 23.19
C ALA A 137 -5.41 -6.95 23.40
N LEU A 138 -6.71 -6.85 23.10
CA LEU A 138 -7.46 -5.60 23.15
C LEU A 138 -8.61 -5.60 24.19
N GLN A 139 -8.92 -6.74 24.80
CA GLN A 139 -9.67 -6.82 26.06
C GLN A 139 -8.86 -6.19 27.21
#